data_AF-A0A653Y719-F1
#
_entry.id   AF-A0A653Y719-F1
#
_cell.length_a   1.000
_cell.length_b   1.000
_cell.length_c   1.000
_cell.angle_alpha   90.00
_cell.angle_beta   90.00
_cell.angle_gamma   90.00
#
_symmetry.space_group_name_H-M   'P 1'
#
loop_
_entity.id
_entity.type
_entity.pdbx_description
1 polymer ?
#
loop_
_entity_poly.entity_id
_entity_poly.type
_entity_poly.pdbx_seq_one_letter_code
_entity_poly.pdbx_strand_id
1 'polypeptide(L)'
;MLGGEGNDNLSGDAGDDILDGGAGNDNLNGNAGSDIYRFSRGWGQDTVSNYDTSVGKVDAIVFADDIAPDDIVVTRSSINLILSLKDSSDKVTVSGYFNTDGTSAYKLEEIRFANGTTWTVDQVKVMALQSTDGNDTLTGYATDDSLSGGLGNDYLHGQDGNDVLDGGAGDDRLYGENGNDTLIGGTGADQLNGGIGNDLLLGGEGNDNLSGDAGDDILDGGAGNDSLLGSAGNDILDGGAGNDSLSGGTGSDTYLFGINSDQDTINNYDTSAGSVDVMRFTEGVSIEQLWFRKNGSSLDVSIIGTTDKATVSSWYSGSNYRLDQFQTTDGRTLLDGQVQNLVDAMAAFGVPPGGESSLTADQRAQLDVVIAANWQ
;
A
#
# COMPACT_ATOMS: atom_id res chain seq x y z
N MET A 1 -11.26 45.12 -5.98
CA MET A 1 -12.68 44.89 -5.65
C MET A 1 -12.76 44.42 -4.21
N LEU A 2 -13.81 44.83 -3.50
CA LEU A 2 -14.03 44.50 -2.09
C LEU A 2 -15.43 43.87 -1.96
N GLY A 3 -15.56 42.72 -1.31
CA GLY A 3 -16.85 42.10 -0.95
C GLY A 3 -17.47 42.75 0.29
N GLY A 4 -16.74 42.69 1.41
CA GLY A 4 -17.13 43.35 2.66
C GLY A 4 -17.57 42.36 3.71
N GLU A 5 -18.76 42.53 4.28
CA GLU A 5 -19.36 41.54 5.18
C GLU A 5 -20.39 40.69 4.41
N GLY A 6 -20.40 39.38 4.66
CA GLY A 6 -21.35 38.45 4.07
C GLY A 6 -20.69 37.55 3.03
N ASN A 7 -21.51 36.76 2.33
CA ASN A 7 -21.00 35.83 1.32
C ASN A 7 -21.13 36.48 -0.07
N ASP A 8 -20.00 36.81 -0.67
CA ASP A 8 -19.90 37.56 -1.91
C ASP A 8 -19.39 36.71 -3.09
N ASN A 9 -19.63 37.20 -4.31
CA ASN A 9 -19.07 36.63 -5.53
C ASN A 9 -18.33 37.74 -6.29
N LEU A 10 -17.02 37.65 -6.41
CA LEU A 10 -16.17 38.64 -7.07
C LEU A 10 -15.56 38.06 -8.36
N SER A 11 -15.58 38.85 -9.44
CA SER A 11 -15.01 38.51 -10.75
C SER A 11 -14.13 39.66 -11.26
N GLY A 12 -12.84 39.41 -11.50
CA GLY A 12 -11.87 40.42 -12.00
C GLY A 12 -12.05 40.77 -13.47
N ASP A 13 -12.61 39.84 -14.24
CA ASP A 13 -12.77 39.89 -15.69
C ASP A 13 -11.43 39.85 -16.45
N ALA A 14 -10.92 40.98 -16.94
CA ALA A 14 -9.69 40.97 -17.72
C ALA A 14 -8.77 42.11 -17.27
N GLY A 15 -7.50 41.79 -17.06
CA GLY A 15 -6.51 42.69 -16.51
C GLY A 15 -5.95 42.13 -15.20
N ASP A 16 -5.03 42.89 -14.60
CA ASP A 16 -4.46 42.53 -13.31
C ASP A 16 -5.37 43.08 -12.20
N ASP A 17 -6.12 42.19 -11.54
CA ASP A 17 -7.09 42.57 -10.53
C ASP A 17 -6.63 42.33 -9.10
N ILE A 18 -7.31 42.98 -8.17
CA ILE A 18 -7.13 42.77 -6.75
C ILE A 18 -8.49 42.45 -6.17
N LEU A 19 -8.65 41.27 -5.60
CA LEU A 19 -9.87 40.75 -5.01
C LEU A 19 -9.67 40.59 -3.50
N ASP A 20 -10.60 41.12 -2.72
CA ASP A 20 -10.65 40.98 -1.26
C ASP A 20 -12.10 40.69 -0.90
N GLY A 21 -12.36 39.46 -0.44
CA GLY A 21 -13.70 39.02 -0.05
C GLY A 21 -14.21 39.76 1.18
N GLY A 22 -13.31 40.02 2.13
CA GLY A 22 -13.67 40.52 3.45
C GLY A 22 -14.03 39.36 4.37
N ALA A 23 -15.11 39.48 5.13
CA ALA A 23 -15.55 38.47 6.09
C ALA A 23 -16.78 37.73 5.58
N GLY A 24 -16.72 36.40 5.53
CA GLY A 24 -17.86 35.58 5.12
C GLY A 24 -17.38 34.30 4.46
N ASN A 25 -18.18 33.76 3.55
CA ASN A 25 -17.75 32.64 2.70
C ASN A 25 -17.89 33.07 1.24
N ASP A 26 -16.80 33.56 0.68
CA ASP A 26 -16.76 34.25 -0.59
C ASP A 26 -16.29 33.36 -1.73
N ASN A 27 -16.72 33.68 -2.96
CA ASN A 27 -16.17 33.09 -4.18
C ASN A 27 -15.41 34.15 -4.98
N LEU A 28 -14.12 33.95 -5.17
CA LEU A 28 -13.22 34.89 -5.84
C LEU A 28 -12.71 34.27 -7.15
N ASN A 29 -12.87 34.99 -8.26
CA ASN A 29 -12.38 34.59 -9.58
C ASN A 29 -11.66 35.76 -10.26
N GLY A 30 -10.35 35.66 -10.43
CA GLY A 30 -9.56 36.67 -11.14
C GLY A 30 -9.87 36.71 -12.63
N ASN A 31 -10.00 35.53 -13.25
CA ASN A 31 -10.06 35.30 -14.69
C ASN A 31 -8.74 35.59 -15.41
N ALA A 32 -8.65 36.60 -16.28
CA ALA A 32 -7.50 36.75 -17.18
C ALA A 32 -6.57 37.89 -16.76
N GLY A 33 -5.32 37.59 -16.41
CA GLY A 33 -4.33 38.59 -16.01
C GLY A 33 -3.52 38.10 -14.81
N SER A 34 -2.75 38.98 -14.18
CA SER A 34 -2.04 38.67 -12.93
C SER A 34 -2.85 39.19 -11.74
N ASP A 35 -3.60 38.30 -11.12
CA ASP A 35 -4.57 38.64 -10.10
C ASP A 35 -4.04 38.46 -8.68
N ILE A 36 -4.51 39.29 -7.75
CA ILE A 36 -4.16 39.23 -6.34
C ILE A 36 -5.41 38.96 -5.50
N TYR A 37 -5.43 37.86 -4.77
CA TYR A 37 -6.45 37.53 -3.78
C TYR A 37 -5.92 37.84 -2.38
N ARG A 38 -6.56 38.78 -1.68
CA ARG A 38 -6.12 39.24 -0.35
C ARG A 38 -6.96 38.62 0.76
N PHE A 39 -6.28 38.16 1.81
CA PHE A 39 -6.92 37.63 3.01
C PHE A 39 -6.36 38.29 4.26
N SER A 40 -7.27 38.75 5.13
CA SER A 40 -6.98 39.32 6.45
C SER A 40 -7.80 38.54 7.49
N ARG A 41 -7.28 38.34 8.70
CA ARG A 41 -7.89 37.49 9.75
C ARG A 41 -9.42 37.70 9.88
N GLY A 42 -10.14 36.59 10.04
CA GLY A 42 -11.61 36.58 10.06
C GLY A 42 -12.23 36.59 8.67
N TRP A 43 -11.49 36.10 7.66
CA TRP A 43 -11.99 36.03 6.28
C TRP A 43 -13.10 34.99 6.12
N GLY A 44 -13.11 33.93 6.95
CA GLY A 44 -14.08 32.86 6.90
C GLY A 44 -13.69 31.76 5.92
N GLN A 45 -14.65 31.16 5.20
CA GLN A 45 -14.39 29.98 4.36
C GLN A 45 -14.57 30.31 2.87
N ASP A 46 -13.49 30.74 2.25
CA ASP A 46 -13.50 31.29 0.90
C ASP A 46 -13.04 30.28 -0.15
N THR A 47 -13.50 30.48 -1.37
CA THR A 47 -13.10 29.70 -2.54
C THR A 47 -12.48 30.59 -3.60
N VAL A 48 -11.29 30.22 -4.05
CA VAL A 48 -10.59 30.85 -5.17
C VAL A 48 -10.67 29.93 -6.39
N SER A 49 -11.09 30.48 -7.53
CA SER A 49 -11.06 29.82 -8.83
C SER A 49 -10.06 30.55 -9.73
N ASN A 50 -8.86 29.99 -9.90
CA ASN A 50 -7.77 30.62 -10.65
C ASN A 50 -7.59 30.05 -12.07
N TYR A 51 -8.69 29.82 -12.79
CA TYR A 51 -8.58 29.34 -14.17
C TYR A 51 -8.13 30.48 -15.09
N ASP A 52 -6.85 30.49 -15.48
CA ASP A 52 -6.30 31.47 -16.41
C ASP A 52 -5.36 30.85 -17.48
N THR A 53 -5.68 31.14 -18.75
CA THR A 53 -4.91 30.73 -19.92
C THR A 53 -3.96 31.82 -20.45
N SER A 54 -3.92 32.98 -19.81
CA SER A 54 -3.02 34.08 -20.17
C SER A 54 -1.55 33.64 -20.11
N VAL A 55 -0.70 34.27 -20.91
CA VAL A 55 0.74 33.95 -20.98
C VAL A 55 1.51 34.88 -20.06
N GLY A 56 2.36 34.33 -19.19
CA GLY A 56 3.25 35.11 -18.34
C GLY A 56 2.59 35.81 -17.15
N LYS A 57 1.34 35.46 -16.82
CA LYS A 57 0.69 35.91 -15.59
C LYS A 57 1.37 35.38 -14.34
N VAL A 58 1.16 36.08 -13.24
CA VAL A 58 1.59 35.68 -11.90
C VAL A 58 0.47 35.99 -10.92
N ASP A 59 -0.44 35.05 -10.78
CA ASP A 59 -1.52 35.12 -9.80
C ASP A 59 -0.98 34.84 -8.39
N ALA A 60 -1.52 35.55 -7.41
CA ALA A 60 -1.06 35.41 -6.05
C ALA A 60 -2.14 35.51 -4.99
N ILE A 61 -2.05 34.64 -3.99
CA ILE A 61 -2.65 34.88 -2.68
C ILE A 61 -1.69 35.77 -1.87
N VAL A 62 -2.21 36.79 -1.21
CA VAL A 62 -1.45 37.69 -0.33
C VAL A 62 -2.12 37.73 1.04
N PHE A 63 -1.41 37.22 2.05
CA PHE A 63 -1.85 37.31 3.45
C PHE A 63 -1.42 38.64 4.07
N ALA A 64 -2.29 39.20 4.92
CA ALA A 64 -2.04 40.44 5.66
C ALA A 64 -0.89 40.32 6.67
N ASP A 65 -0.40 41.48 7.13
CA ASP A 65 0.81 41.61 7.97
C ASP A 65 0.78 40.84 9.30
N ASP A 66 -0.41 40.48 9.80
CA ASP A 66 -0.62 39.77 11.05
C ASP A 66 -0.81 38.24 10.88
N ILE A 67 -0.53 37.73 9.68
CA ILE A 67 -0.55 36.30 9.35
C ILE A 67 0.84 35.90 8.87
N ALA A 68 1.55 35.12 9.68
CA ALA A 68 2.87 34.61 9.33
C ALA A 68 2.77 33.30 8.51
N PRO A 69 3.83 32.91 7.76
CA PRO A 69 3.87 31.61 7.08
C PRO A 69 3.56 30.43 8.01
N ASP A 70 4.10 30.45 9.23
CA ASP A 70 3.90 29.40 10.24
C ASP A 70 2.46 29.35 10.79
N ASP A 71 1.62 30.36 10.53
CA ASP A 71 0.21 30.37 10.94
C ASP A 71 -0.67 29.60 9.94
N ILE A 72 -0.17 29.27 8.75
CA ILE A 72 -0.93 28.59 7.69
C ILE A 72 -0.59 27.11 7.64
N VAL A 73 -1.61 26.27 7.68
CA VAL A 73 -1.54 24.83 7.41
C VAL A 73 -1.95 24.59 5.96
N VAL A 74 -1.09 23.88 5.23
CA VAL A 74 -1.32 23.49 3.83
C VAL A 74 -1.81 22.05 3.82
N THR A 75 -2.99 21.80 3.26
CA THR A 75 -3.48 20.44 3.01
C THR A 75 -4.08 20.31 1.62
N ARG A 76 -4.28 19.06 1.19
CA ARG A 76 -4.90 18.71 -0.09
C ARG A 76 -6.26 18.08 0.16
N SER A 77 -7.23 18.43 -0.67
CA SER A 77 -8.53 17.76 -0.71
C SER A 77 -8.87 17.44 -2.16
N SER A 78 -8.69 16.17 -2.55
CA SER A 78 -8.73 15.74 -3.95
C SER A 78 -7.73 16.56 -4.79
N ILE A 79 -8.18 17.37 -5.76
CA ILE A 79 -7.32 18.25 -6.57
C ILE A 79 -7.24 19.69 -6.05
N ASN A 80 -7.90 20.00 -4.93
CA ASN A 80 -7.94 21.35 -4.37
C ASN A 80 -6.84 21.55 -3.33
N LEU A 81 -6.27 22.74 -3.32
CA LEU A 81 -5.41 23.22 -2.23
C LEU A 81 -6.26 23.84 -1.14
N ILE A 82 -5.96 23.50 0.10
CA ILE A 82 -6.60 24.06 1.29
C ILE A 82 -5.53 24.78 2.11
N LEU A 83 -5.76 26.06 2.38
CA LEU A 83 -4.94 26.87 3.28
C LEU A 83 -5.78 27.20 4.50
N SER A 84 -5.42 26.66 5.67
CA SER A 84 -6.15 26.87 6.92
C SER A 84 -5.33 27.72 7.88
N LEU A 85 -5.96 28.71 8.53
CA LEU A 85 -5.32 29.47 9.59
C LEU A 85 -5.39 28.69 10.91
N LYS A 86 -4.25 28.51 11.57
CA LYS A 86 -4.19 27.85 12.89
C LYS A 86 -5.09 28.56 13.90
N ASP A 87 -5.70 27.76 14.78
CA ASP A 87 -6.60 28.23 15.85
C ASP A 87 -7.78 29.10 15.36
N SER A 88 -8.19 28.93 14.09
CA SER A 88 -9.31 29.63 13.46
C SER A 88 -10.17 28.68 12.63
N SER A 89 -11.37 29.12 12.24
CA SER A 89 -12.18 28.47 11.20
C SER A 89 -11.86 28.98 9.80
N ASP A 90 -10.99 29.99 9.70
CA ASP A 90 -10.60 30.63 8.45
C ASP A 90 -9.88 29.65 7.52
N LYS A 91 -10.38 29.51 6.30
CA LYS A 91 -9.90 28.54 5.31
C LYS A 91 -10.08 29.06 3.89
N VAL A 92 -9.04 28.96 3.07
CA VAL A 92 -9.12 29.24 1.63
C VAL A 92 -9.04 27.93 0.86
N THR A 93 -10.00 27.68 -0.02
CA THR A 93 -10.00 26.56 -0.96
C THR A 93 -9.62 27.06 -2.35
N VAL A 94 -8.45 26.69 -2.86
CA VAL A 94 -8.05 26.99 -4.24
C VAL A 94 -8.43 25.82 -5.14
N SER A 95 -9.45 26.04 -5.96
CA SER A 95 -10.07 24.99 -6.76
C SER A 95 -9.16 24.52 -7.90
N GLY A 96 -8.96 23.20 -8.00
CA GLY A 96 -8.18 22.58 -9.07
C GLY A 96 -6.68 22.84 -9.03
N TYR A 97 -6.15 23.38 -7.92
CA TYR A 97 -4.74 23.76 -7.79
C TYR A 97 -3.76 22.63 -8.15
N PHE A 98 -4.06 21.39 -7.73
CA PHE A 98 -3.22 20.22 -8.02
C PHE A 98 -3.59 19.50 -9.33
N ASN A 99 -4.45 20.07 -10.17
CA ASN A 99 -4.75 19.49 -11.48
C ASN A 99 -3.47 19.46 -12.35
N THR A 100 -3.17 18.29 -12.91
CA THR A 100 -1.89 17.97 -13.58
C THR A 100 -0.68 18.42 -12.75
N ASP A 101 -0.69 18.10 -11.46
CA ASP A 101 0.37 18.38 -10.49
C ASP A 101 0.78 19.86 -10.39
N GLY A 102 -0.19 20.76 -10.53
CA GLY A 102 0.04 22.21 -10.43
C GLY A 102 0.56 22.85 -11.71
N THR A 103 0.44 22.17 -12.85
CA THR A 103 0.85 22.70 -14.17
C THR A 103 -0.32 23.13 -15.05
N SER A 104 -1.56 22.86 -14.64
CA SER A 104 -2.75 23.22 -15.40
C SER A 104 -3.03 24.73 -15.43
N ALA A 105 -4.05 25.14 -16.17
CA ALA A 105 -4.52 26.53 -16.17
C ALA A 105 -5.13 27.00 -14.84
N TYR A 106 -5.36 26.10 -13.87
CA TYR A 106 -5.80 26.45 -12.51
C TYR A 106 -4.66 26.84 -11.56
N LYS A 107 -3.42 26.79 -12.06
CA LYS A 107 -2.22 27.13 -11.29
C LYS A 107 -2.35 28.53 -10.71
N LEU A 108 -2.14 28.66 -9.41
CA LEU A 108 -1.88 29.91 -8.71
C LEU A 108 -0.38 29.97 -8.46
N GLU A 109 0.33 30.97 -9.02
CA GLU A 109 1.79 30.96 -9.04
C GLU A 109 2.43 31.13 -7.66
N GLU A 110 1.87 32.00 -6.82
CA GLU A 110 2.53 32.44 -5.59
C GLU A 110 1.57 32.60 -4.40
N ILE A 111 2.07 32.26 -3.20
CA ILE A 111 1.47 32.66 -1.93
C ILE A 111 2.46 33.56 -1.22
N ARG A 112 2.07 34.81 -0.94
CA ARG A 112 2.96 35.86 -0.47
C ARG A 112 2.57 36.31 0.94
N PHE A 113 3.58 36.58 1.76
CA PHE A 113 3.44 37.05 3.13
C PHE A 113 4.16 38.39 3.32
N ALA A 114 3.72 39.19 4.29
CA ALA A 114 4.25 40.53 4.55
C ALA A 114 5.72 40.57 4.98
N ASN A 115 6.23 39.47 5.55
CA ASN A 115 7.65 39.32 5.90
C ASN A 115 8.58 39.15 4.68
N GLY A 116 8.01 39.10 3.47
CA GLY A 116 8.74 38.88 2.21
C GLY A 116 8.90 37.42 1.82
N THR A 117 8.35 36.47 2.59
CA THR A 117 8.27 35.07 2.20
C THR A 117 7.29 34.91 1.04
N THR A 118 7.71 34.17 0.01
CA THR A 118 6.85 33.72 -1.09
C THR A 118 6.97 32.20 -1.17
N TRP A 119 5.84 31.51 -1.21
CA TRP A 119 5.78 30.09 -1.55
C TRP A 119 5.47 29.94 -3.03
N THR A 120 6.32 29.18 -3.73
CA THR A 120 6.08 28.73 -5.10
C THR A 120 5.22 27.47 -5.11
N VAL A 121 4.72 27.10 -6.30
CA VAL A 121 4.00 25.83 -6.47
C VAL A 121 4.77 24.63 -5.93
N ASP A 122 6.05 24.52 -6.25
CA ASP A 122 6.89 23.40 -5.77
C ASP A 122 6.98 23.36 -4.23
N GLN A 123 7.07 24.51 -3.58
CA GLN A 123 7.11 24.58 -2.11
C GLN A 123 5.76 24.20 -1.50
N VAL A 124 4.65 24.65 -2.09
CA VAL A 124 3.30 24.27 -1.64
C VAL A 124 3.06 22.77 -1.82
N LYS A 125 3.55 22.17 -2.93
CA LYS A 125 3.49 20.72 -3.15
C LYS A 125 4.18 19.95 -2.02
N VAL A 126 5.41 20.34 -1.68
CA VAL A 126 6.15 19.71 -0.56
C VAL A 126 5.41 19.85 0.78
N MET A 127 4.81 21.02 1.05
CA MET A 127 4.05 21.22 2.29
C MET A 127 2.76 20.38 2.33
N ALA A 128 2.12 20.15 1.19
CA ALA A 128 0.89 19.36 1.10
C ALA A 128 1.11 17.85 1.30
N LEU A 129 2.36 17.39 1.31
CA LEU A 129 2.74 16.00 1.60
C LEU A 129 3.20 15.79 3.06
N GLN A 130 3.13 16.83 3.90
CA GLN A 130 3.52 16.70 5.31
C GLN A 130 2.35 16.12 6.13
N SER A 131 2.60 15.02 6.83
CA SER A 131 1.68 14.46 7.82
C SER A 131 1.81 15.12 9.20
N THR A 132 0.94 14.68 10.10
CA THR A 132 0.80 15.03 11.50
C THR A 132 0.85 13.77 12.37
N ASP A 133 0.59 13.90 13.67
CA ASP A 133 0.51 12.75 14.59
C ASP A 133 -0.91 12.10 14.59
N GLY A 134 -1.80 12.52 13.69
CA GLY A 134 -3.17 12.01 13.62
C GLY A 134 -3.52 11.63 12.19
N ASN A 135 -4.75 11.16 11.98
CA ASN A 135 -5.18 10.63 10.69
C ASN A 135 -5.06 11.64 9.55
N ASP A 136 -4.21 11.34 8.58
CA ASP A 136 -3.90 12.16 7.44
C ASP A 136 -4.35 11.53 6.11
N THR A 137 -4.40 12.36 5.08
CA THR A 137 -4.63 11.92 3.71
C THR A 137 -3.61 12.58 2.82
N LEU A 138 -2.67 11.77 2.32
CA LEU A 138 -1.59 12.21 1.46
C LEU A 138 -1.80 11.64 0.05
N THR A 139 -1.48 12.45 -0.95
CA THR A 139 -1.53 12.03 -2.35
C THR A 139 -0.32 12.62 -3.04
N GLY A 140 0.51 11.74 -3.57
CA GLY A 140 1.64 12.07 -4.42
C GLY A 140 1.22 12.70 -5.74
N TYR A 141 2.14 12.64 -6.67
CA TYR A 141 2.18 13.27 -7.98
C TYR A 141 2.58 12.21 -9.02
N ALA A 142 2.65 12.58 -10.29
CA ALA A 142 3.00 11.64 -11.35
C ALA A 142 4.51 11.29 -11.42
N THR A 143 5.25 11.44 -10.32
CA THR A 143 6.70 11.20 -10.23
C THR A 143 6.99 10.39 -8.99
N ASP A 144 8.10 9.64 -9.00
CA ASP A 144 8.61 8.93 -7.82
C ASP A 144 8.59 9.82 -6.54
N ASP A 145 7.66 9.51 -5.65
CA ASP A 145 7.38 10.22 -4.42
C ASP A 145 7.75 9.39 -3.18
N SER A 146 7.94 10.07 -2.06
CA SER A 146 8.13 9.44 -0.76
C SER A 146 7.15 10.04 0.24
N LEU A 147 6.21 9.21 0.70
CA LEU A 147 5.13 9.58 1.59
C LEU A 147 5.30 8.85 2.92
N SER A 148 5.04 9.54 4.03
CA SER A 148 5.05 8.96 5.37
C SER A 148 3.81 9.43 6.13
N GLY A 149 3.00 8.50 6.61
CA GLY A 149 1.81 8.74 7.42
C GLY A 149 2.18 9.13 8.85
N GLY A 150 2.98 8.29 9.51
CA GLY A 150 3.54 8.59 10.81
C GLY A 150 2.72 7.96 11.93
N LEU A 151 1.90 8.74 12.64
CA LEU A 151 1.01 8.20 13.67
C LEU A 151 -0.44 8.44 13.25
N GLY A 152 -1.32 7.54 13.67
CA GLY A 152 -2.74 7.65 13.34
C GLY A 152 -3.09 6.74 12.18
N ASN A 153 -4.36 6.74 11.79
CA ASN A 153 -4.82 5.89 10.70
C ASN A 153 -4.85 6.72 9.41
N ASP A 154 -3.87 6.48 8.56
CA ASP A 154 -3.55 7.32 7.41
C ASP A 154 -4.03 6.73 6.08
N TYR A 155 -4.12 7.61 5.08
CA TYR A 155 -4.54 7.27 3.73
C TYR A 155 -3.54 7.84 2.72
N LEU A 156 -2.71 6.98 2.14
CA LEU A 156 -1.60 7.35 1.26
C LEU A 156 -1.85 6.83 -0.17
N HIS A 157 -1.65 7.71 -1.17
CA HIS A 157 -1.69 7.36 -2.59
C HIS A 157 -0.42 7.82 -3.30
N GLY A 158 0.28 6.90 -3.98
CA GLY A 158 1.45 7.17 -4.82
C GLY A 158 1.11 7.95 -6.09
N GLN A 159 0.20 7.38 -6.90
CA GLN A 159 -0.19 7.83 -8.26
C GLN A 159 0.66 7.17 -9.36
N ASP A 160 1.33 7.94 -10.22
CA ASP A 160 2.22 7.36 -11.23
C ASP A 160 3.66 7.57 -10.73
N GLY A 161 4.53 6.59 -10.91
CA GLY A 161 5.91 6.70 -10.44
C GLY A 161 6.31 5.47 -9.64
N ASN A 162 7.59 5.31 -9.33
CA ASN A 162 8.01 4.29 -8.38
C ASN A 162 8.05 4.94 -6.99
N ASP A 163 6.99 4.73 -6.22
CA ASP A 163 6.74 5.45 -4.99
C ASP A 163 7.17 4.64 -3.76
N VAL A 164 7.49 5.35 -2.68
CA VAL A 164 7.73 4.76 -1.36
C VAL A 164 6.71 5.31 -0.38
N LEU A 165 5.81 4.43 0.09
CA LEU A 165 4.74 4.74 1.03
C LEU A 165 5.00 4.04 2.35
N ASP A 166 5.09 4.81 3.43
CA ASP A 166 5.27 4.31 4.80
C ASP A 166 4.08 4.75 5.66
N GLY A 167 3.20 3.82 6.05
CA GLY A 167 2.04 4.08 6.89
C GLY A 167 2.45 4.51 8.29
N GLY A 168 3.28 3.70 8.93
CA GLY A 168 3.86 4.00 10.23
C GLY A 168 3.09 3.27 11.32
N ALA A 169 2.36 4.00 12.17
CA ALA A 169 1.62 3.41 13.29
C ALA A 169 0.15 3.78 13.26
N GLY A 170 -0.70 2.78 13.16
CA GLY A 170 -2.15 2.90 13.09
C GLY A 170 -2.70 1.90 12.07
N ASP A 171 -4.01 1.93 11.85
CA ASP A 171 -4.61 1.08 10.80
C ASP A 171 -4.64 1.87 9.48
N ASP A 172 -3.62 1.69 8.65
CA ASP A 172 -3.35 2.53 7.48
C ASP A 172 -3.91 1.95 6.17
N ARG A 173 -4.02 2.81 5.15
CA ARG A 173 -4.32 2.39 3.77
C ARG A 173 -3.34 3.01 2.80
N LEU A 174 -2.63 2.16 2.07
CA LEU A 174 -1.60 2.54 1.13
C LEU A 174 -1.97 2.00 -0.26
N TYR A 175 -1.88 2.88 -1.26
CA TYR A 175 -2.13 2.55 -2.68
C TYR A 175 -0.94 3.05 -3.50
N GLY A 176 -0.17 2.13 -4.10
CA GLY A 176 0.94 2.47 -5.01
C GLY A 176 0.42 3.08 -6.31
N GLU A 177 -0.55 2.40 -6.92
CA GLU A 177 -1.20 2.72 -8.21
C GLU A 177 -0.36 2.29 -9.42
N ASN A 178 0.33 3.18 -10.14
CA ASN A 178 1.10 2.79 -11.32
C ASN A 178 2.61 2.97 -11.10
N GLY A 179 3.36 1.88 -11.14
CA GLY A 179 4.81 1.87 -11.06
C GLY A 179 5.29 0.68 -10.23
N ASN A 180 6.59 0.62 -9.97
CA ASN A 180 7.13 -0.41 -9.08
C ASN A 180 7.29 0.21 -7.69
N ASP A 181 6.29 0.01 -6.84
CA ASP A 181 6.15 0.72 -5.59
C ASP A 181 6.70 -0.07 -4.41
N THR A 182 7.02 0.63 -3.34
CA THR A 182 7.34 0.04 -2.04
C THR A 182 6.36 0.55 -1.00
N LEU A 183 5.51 -0.34 -0.50
CA LEU A 183 4.50 -0.05 0.52
C LEU A 183 4.90 -0.73 1.83
N ILE A 184 4.89 0.05 2.92
CA ILE A 184 5.24 -0.39 4.27
C ILE A 184 4.07 -0.02 5.18
N GLY A 185 3.33 -1.00 5.70
CA GLY A 185 2.21 -0.79 6.63
C GLY A 185 2.73 -0.28 7.97
N GLY A 186 3.54 -1.10 8.63
CA GLY A 186 4.21 -0.74 9.88
C GLY A 186 3.58 -1.45 11.07
N THR A 187 2.93 -0.73 11.96
CA THR A 187 2.21 -1.34 13.09
C THR A 187 0.72 -1.02 13.02
N GLY A 188 -0.13 -2.01 13.19
CA GLY A 188 -1.59 -1.84 13.12
C GLY A 188 -2.16 -2.77 12.06
N ALA A 189 -3.48 -2.74 11.85
CA ALA A 189 -4.10 -3.60 10.83
C ALA A 189 -4.22 -2.83 9.51
N ASP A 190 -3.26 -3.07 8.61
CA ASP A 190 -3.05 -2.26 7.42
C ASP A 190 -3.71 -2.83 6.16
N GLN A 191 -3.95 -1.95 5.18
CA GLN A 191 -4.42 -2.32 3.84
C GLN A 191 -3.45 -1.78 2.80
N LEU A 192 -2.76 -2.66 2.09
CA LEU A 192 -1.77 -2.32 1.08
C LEU A 192 -2.24 -2.83 -0.29
N ASN A 193 -2.22 -1.97 -1.30
CA ASN A 193 -2.49 -2.30 -2.69
C ASN A 193 -1.36 -1.76 -3.56
N GLY A 194 -0.61 -2.67 -4.21
CA GLY A 194 0.51 -2.32 -5.10
C GLY A 194 0.00 -1.60 -6.34
N GLY A 195 -0.81 -2.30 -7.13
CA GLY A 195 -1.48 -1.74 -8.31
C GLY A 195 -0.91 -2.34 -9.58
N ILE A 196 -0.41 -1.51 -10.49
CA ILE A 196 0.23 -1.94 -11.73
C ILE A 196 1.73 -1.73 -11.63
N GLY A 197 2.47 -2.82 -11.72
CA GLY A 197 3.92 -2.86 -11.71
C GLY A 197 4.40 -3.95 -10.77
N ASN A 198 5.71 -4.06 -10.60
CA ASN A 198 6.29 -5.08 -9.73
C ASN A 198 6.55 -4.47 -8.37
N ASP A 199 5.67 -4.77 -7.42
CA ASP A 199 5.61 -4.05 -6.15
C ASP A 199 6.24 -4.84 -4.99
N LEU A 200 6.67 -4.11 -3.97
CA LEU A 200 7.09 -4.65 -2.68
C LEU A 200 6.12 -4.18 -1.59
N LEU A 201 5.36 -5.12 -1.02
CA LEU A 201 4.41 -4.86 0.05
C LEU A 201 4.88 -5.53 1.34
N LEU A 202 5.07 -4.73 2.39
CA LEU A 202 5.47 -5.17 3.73
C LEU A 202 4.35 -4.80 4.72
N GLY A 203 3.61 -5.78 5.24
CA GLY A 203 2.53 -5.58 6.22
C GLY A 203 3.08 -5.06 7.55
N GLY A 204 3.85 -5.90 8.24
CA GLY A 204 4.55 -5.49 9.46
C GLY A 204 3.98 -6.18 10.69
N GLU A 205 3.60 -5.43 11.72
CA GLU A 205 2.90 -5.97 12.89
C GLU A 205 1.40 -5.72 12.75
N GLY A 206 0.57 -6.76 12.81
CA GLY A 206 -0.88 -6.60 12.80
C GLY A 206 -1.57 -7.67 11.98
N ASN A 207 -2.86 -7.50 11.68
CA ASN A 207 -3.54 -8.43 10.77
C ASN A 207 -3.79 -7.66 9.48
N ASP A 208 -2.94 -7.88 8.50
CA ASP A 208 -2.83 -7.03 7.33
C ASP A 208 -3.54 -7.62 6.11
N ASN A 209 -3.91 -6.75 5.18
CA ASN A 209 -4.46 -7.13 3.89
C ASN A 209 -3.57 -6.57 2.77
N LEU A 210 -2.88 -7.45 2.05
CA LEU A 210 -1.96 -7.10 0.99
C LEU A 210 -2.50 -7.62 -0.36
N SER A 211 -2.57 -6.74 -1.36
CA SER A 211 -2.90 -7.08 -2.75
C SER A 211 -1.82 -6.54 -3.68
N GLY A 212 -1.09 -7.42 -4.38
CA GLY A 212 -0.10 -7.04 -5.39
C GLY A 212 -0.76 -6.41 -6.63
N ASP A 213 -1.87 -7.02 -7.07
CA ASP A 213 -2.62 -6.68 -8.27
C ASP A 213 -1.95 -7.15 -9.57
N ALA A 214 -1.27 -6.29 -10.33
CA ALA A 214 -0.77 -6.65 -11.64
C ALA A 214 0.73 -6.41 -11.77
N GLY A 215 1.50 -7.49 -11.82
CA GLY A 215 2.95 -7.49 -11.97
C GLY A 215 3.55 -8.65 -11.20
N ASP A 216 4.88 -8.78 -11.23
CA ASP A 216 5.54 -9.81 -10.44
C ASP A 216 5.86 -9.23 -9.04
N ASP A 217 5.01 -9.52 -8.06
CA ASP A 217 5.01 -8.83 -6.77
C ASP A 217 5.70 -9.61 -5.64
N ILE A 218 6.14 -8.90 -4.60
CA ILE A 218 6.64 -9.47 -3.36
C ILE A 218 5.78 -8.99 -2.20
N LEU A 219 5.10 -9.92 -1.53
CA LEU A 219 4.23 -9.66 -0.39
C LEU A 219 4.79 -10.37 0.85
N ASP A 220 5.06 -9.61 1.90
CA ASP A 220 5.47 -10.10 3.22
C ASP A 220 4.46 -9.60 4.26
N GLY A 221 3.70 -10.53 4.87
CA GLY A 221 2.72 -10.21 5.91
C GLY A 221 3.37 -9.74 7.22
N GLY A 222 4.53 -10.27 7.57
CA GLY A 222 5.21 -9.95 8.82
C GLY A 222 4.66 -10.76 9.99
N ALA A 223 3.95 -10.14 10.92
CA ALA A 223 3.49 -10.76 12.15
C ALA A 223 2.01 -10.50 12.40
N GLY A 224 1.23 -11.56 12.52
CA GLY A 224 -0.19 -11.57 12.84
C GLY A 224 -0.92 -12.51 11.90
N ASN A 225 -2.22 -12.34 11.68
CA ASN A 225 -2.97 -13.21 10.77
C ASN A 225 -3.34 -12.43 9.52
N ASP A 226 -2.53 -12.61 8.49
CA ASP A 226 -2.52 -11.78 7.32
C ASP A 226 -3.28 -12.42 6.15
N SER A 227 -3.70 -11.57 5.22
CA SER A 227 -4.33 -11.99 3.97
C SER A 227 -3.56 -11.42 2.80
N LEU A 228 -2.86 -12.29 2.07
CA LEU A 228 -2.03 -11.93 0.93
C LEU A 228 -2.67 -12.44 -0.37
N LEU A 229 -2.81 -11.54 -1.34
CA LEU A 229 -3.29 -11.80 -2.69
C LEU A 229 -2.28 -11.26 -3.72
N GLY A 230 -1.58 -12.14 -4.44
CA GLY A 230 -0.68 -11.70 -5.53
C GLY A 230 -1.44 -11.14 -6.73
N SER A 231 -2.54 -11.80 -7.09
CA SER A 231 -3.38 -11.54 -8.27
C SER A 231 -2.76 -11.97 -9.60
N ALA A 232 -2.12 -11.09 -10.36
CA ALA A 232 -1.70 -11.38 -11.72
C ALA A 232 -0.21 -11.14 -11.93
N GLY A 233 0.55 -12.22 -12.10
CA GLY A 233 1.98 -12.20 -12.32
C GLY A 233 2.64 -13.35 -11.60
N ASN A 234 3.96 -13.35 -11.47
CA ASN A 234 4.68 -14.40 -10.77
C ASN A 234 5.07 -13.89 -9.39
N ASP A 235 4.23 -14.18 -8.41
CA ASP A 235 4.30 -13.51 -7.12
C ASP A 235 5.11 -14.30 -6.09
N ILE A 236 5.68 -13.61 -5.11
CA ILE A 236 6.32 -14.20 -3.92
C ILE A 236 5.51 -13.78 -2.71
N LEU A 237 4.95 -14.76 -1.99
CA LEU A 237 4.14 -14.54 -0.80
C LEU A 237 4.80 -15.19 0.41
N ASP A 238 5.09 -14.40 1.44
CA ASP A 238 5.48 -14.85 2.78
C ASP A 238 4.43 -14.37 3.78
N GLY A 239 3.73 -15.30 4.44
CA GLY A 239 2.79 -14.93 5.51
C GLY A 239 3.51 -14.39 6.74
N GLY A 240 4.78 -14.79 6.94
CA GLY A 240 5.49 -14.47 8.17
C GLY A 240 4.95 -15.29 9.34
N ALA A 241 4.77 -14.67 10.50
CA ALA A 241 4.37 -15.32 11.74
C ALA A 241 2.88 -15.13 12.03
N GLY A 242 2.11 -16.22 11.97
CA GLY A 242 0.75 -16.32 12.49
C GLY A 242 -0.08 -17.25 11.61
N ASN A 243 -1.39 -17.05 11.51
CA ASN A 243 -2.21 -17.98 10.72
C ASN A 243 -2.72 -17.27 9.47
N ASP A 244 -1.96 -17.39 8.39
CA ASP A 244 -2.14 -16.53 7.23
C ASP A 244 -2.97 -17.19 6.13
N SER A 245 -3.54 -16.35 5.27
CA SER A 245 -4.28 -16.76 4.08
C SER A 245 -3.56 -16.24 2.85
N LEU A 246 -2.98 -17.15 2.07
CA LEU A 246 -2.15 -16.83 0.91
C LEU A 246 -2.83 -17.29 -0.38
N SER A 247 -2.90 -16.40 -1.38
CA SER A 247 -3.42 -16.69 -2.72
C SER A 247 -2.53 -16.00 -3.74
N GLY A 248 -1.70 -16.76 -4.48
CA GLY A 248 -0.85 -16.21 -5.52
C GLY A 248 -1.70 -15.64 -6.66
N GLY A 249 -2.44 -16.49 -7.36
CA GLY A 249 -3.45 -16.05 -8.32
C GLY A 249 -3.20 -16.66 -9.68
N THR A 250 -3.00 -15.83 -10.70
CA THR A 250 -2.61 -16.29 -12.04
C THR A 250 -1.13 -16.03 -12.27
N GLY A 251 -0.40 -17.04 -12.72
CA GLY A 251 1.02 -16.94 -13.00
C GLY A 251 1.78 -18.02 -12.22
N SER A 252 3.10 -17.90 -12.08
CA SER A 252 3.92 -18.90 -11.38
C SER A 252 4.30 -18.38 -10.01
N ASP A 253 3.55 -18.79 -9.00
CA ASP A 253 3.65 -18.18 -7.67
C ASP A 253 4.57 -18.96 -6.75
N THR A 254 5.23 -18.27 -5.83
CA THR A 254 6.07 -18.85 -4.78
C THR A 254 5.49 -18.51 -3.42
N TYR A 255 5.10 -19.52 -2.67
CA TYR A 255 4.70 -19.42 -1.27
C TYR A 255 5.89 -19.81 -0.38
N LEU A 256 6.39 -18.87 0.41
CA LEU A 256 7.41 -19.14 1.42
C LEU A 256 6.77 -19.76 2.66
N PHE A 257 7.41 -20.78 3.21
CA PHE A 257 6.91 -21.44 4.42
C PHE A 257 8.08 -22.01 5.24
N GLY A 258 8.07 -21.76 6.55
CA GLY A 258 9.24 -21.98 7.38
C GLY A 258 8.94 -22.37 8.82
N ILE A 259 10.00 -22.38 9.62
CA ILE A 259 9.89 -22.45 11.08
C ILE A 259 9.39 -21.10 11.60
N ASN A 260 8.43 -21.12 12.51
CA ASN A 260 7.69 -19.96 13.02
C ASN A 260 6.71 -19.33 12.03
N SER A 261 6.34 -20.05 10.95
CA SER A 261 5.23 -19.64 10.08
C SER A 261 3.86 -20.03 10.62
N ASP A 262 3.78 -20.69 11.79
CA ASP A 262 2.53 -21.05 12.44
C ASP A 262 1.59 -21.84 11.50
N GLN A 263 0.34 -21.42 11.23
CA GLN A 263 -0.61 -22.25 10.47
C GLN A 263 -1.27 -21.55 9.30
N ASP A 264 -0.60 -21.63 8.15
CA ASP A 264 -1.08 -20.99 6.93
C ASP A 264 -2.07 -21.82 6.14
N THR A 265 -2.87 -21.11 5.36
CA THR A 265 -3.76 -21.66 4.34
C THR A 265 -3.40 -21.08 2.99
N ILE A 266 -3.08 -21.95 2.03
CA ILE A 266 -2.77 -21.59 0.66
C ILE A 266 -3.96 -21.94 -0.24
N ASN A 267 -4.38 -20.99 -1.06
CA ASN A 267 -5.35 -21.18 -2.13
C ASN A 267 -4.68 -21.03 -3.50
N ASN A 268 -4.22 -22.14 -4.07
CA ASN A 268 -3.56 -22.17 -5.38
C ASN A 268 -4.54 -22.43 -6.52
N TYR A 269 -5.68 -21.75 -6.56
CA TYR A 269 -6.61 -21.93 -7.67
C TYR A 269 -6.10 -21.23 -8.94
N ASP A 270 -5.35 -21.95 -9.77
CA ASP A 270 -4.82 -21.42 -11.03
C ASP A 270 -5.24 -22.25 -12.25
N THR A 271 -5.58 -21.54 -13.33
CA THR A 271 -5.97 -22.13 -14.62
C THR A 271 -5.02 -21.72 -15.75
N SER A 272 -3.97 -20.98 -15.42
CA SER A 272 -2.99 -20.47 -16.36
C SER A 272 -2.21 -21.65 -16.97
N ALA A 273 -1.96 -21.57 -18.28
CA ALA A 273 -1.30 -22.68 -18.97
C ALA A 273 0.21 -22.59 -18.78
N GLY A 274 0.79 -23.57 -18.09
CA GLY A 274 2.25 -23.67 -17.92
C GLY A 274 2.82 -22.78 -16.81
N SER A 275 1.97 -22.25 -15.94
CA SER A 275 2.38 -21.77 -14.62
C SER A 275 3.04 -22.89 -13.83
N VAL A 276 3.93 -22.50 -12.91
CA VAL A 276 4.61 -23.41 -12.00
C VAL A 276 4.56 -22.82 -10.59
N ASP A 277 3.62 -23.32 -9.79
CA ASP A 277 3.44 -22.86 -8.42
C ASP A 277 4.30 -23.66 -7.45
N VAL A 278 4.90 -22.96 -6.51
CA VAL A 278 5.97 -23.48 -5.65
C VAL A 278 5.69 -23.16 -4.19
N MET A 279 5.71 -24.19 -3.34
CA MET A 279 6.02 -23.96 -1.92
C MET A 279 7.52 -24.08 -1.73
N ARG A 280 8.15 -22.98 -1.33
CA ARG A 280 9.60 -22.93 -1.06
C ARG A 280 9.82 -22.86 0.44
N PHE A 281 10.48 -23.89 0.97
CA PHE A 281 10.83 -23.92 2.37
C PHE A 281 12.01 -22.99 2.68
N THR A 282 11.92 -22.24 3.77
CA THR A 282 12.96 -21.31 4.22
C THR A 282 14.16 -22.05 4.85
N GLU A 283 15.20 -21.31 5.20
CA GLU A 283 16.42 -21.89 5.80
C GLU A 283 16.11 -22.62 7.11
N GLY A 284 16.77 -23.77 7.32
CA GLY A 284 16.60 -24.57 8.53
C GLY A 284 15.53 -25.67 8.45
N VAL A 285 14.76 -25.73 7.35
CA VAL A 285 13.81 -26.82 7.08
C VAL A 285 14.47 -27.91 6.21
N SER A 286 14.63 -29.12 6.76
CA SER A 286 15.12 -30.28 6.00
C SER A 286 13.98 -31.16 5.50
N ILE A 287 14.19 -31.88 4.39
CA ILE A 287 13.18 -32.78 3.81
C ILE A 287 12.74 -33.87 4.79
N GLU A 288 13.60 -34.27 5.73
CA GLU A 288 13.31 -35.28 6.76
C GLU A 288 12.38 -34.74 7.87
N GLN A 289 12.24 -33.42 7.98
CA GLN A 289 11.29 -32.78 8.88
C GLN A 289 9.91 -32.60 8.25
N LEU A 290 9.78 -32.71 6.93
CA LEU A 290 8.51 -32.49 6.25
C LEU A 290 7.56 -33.68 6.40
N TRP A 291 6.32 -33.39 6.75
CA TRP A 291 5.25 -34.38 6.89
C TRP A 291 4.03 -33.97 6.06
N PHE A 292 3.69 -34.79 5.07
CA PHE A 292 2.56 -34.61 4.17
C PHE A 292 1.38 -35.46 4.61
N ARG A 293 0.20 -34.84 4.74
CA ARG A 293 -1.02 -35.52 5.18
C ARG A 293 -2.22 -35.07 4.38
N LYS A 294 -3.01 -36.02 3.88
CA LYS A 294 -4.34 -35.74 3.36
C LYS A 294 -5.31 -35.36 4.49
N ASN A 295 -5.97 -34.24 4.35
CA ASN A 295 -6.98 -33.74 5.28
C ASN A 295 -8.26 -33.33 4.52
N GLY A 296 -9.23 -34.24 4.45
CA GLY A 296 -10.41 -34.03 3.60
C GLY A 296 -10.03 -33.89 2.12
N SER A 297 -10.32 -32.73 1.54
CA SER A 297 -9.93 -32.35 0.17
C SER A 297 -8.59 -31.62 0.09
N SER A 298 -7.99 -31.26 1.22
CA SER A 298 -6.75 -30.46 1.29
C SER A 298 -5.53 -31.33 1.59
N LEU A 299 -4.34 -30.77 1.34
CA LEU A 299 -3.06 -31.33 1.73
C LEU A 299 -2.48 -30.49 2.86
N ASP A 300 -2.20 -31.10 4.01
CA ASP A 300 -1.43 -30.48 5.07
C ASP A 300 0.06 -30.81 4.88
N VAL A 301 0.92 -29.82 5.08
CA VAL A 301 2.38 -29.94 5.09
C VAL A 301 2.89 -29.40 6.42
N SER A 302 3.42 -30.26 7.29
CA SER A 302 3.90 -29.88 8.63
C SER A 302 5.40 -30.03 8.77
N ILE A 303 6.01 -29.24 9.67
CA ILE A 303 7.42 -29.37 10.04
C ILE A 303 7.52 -30.11 11.38
N ILE A 304 8.01 -31.35 11.35
CA ILE A 304 8.20 -32.20 12.54
C ILE A 304 9.13 -31.50 13.53
N GLY A 305 8.73 -31.48 14.80
CA GLY A 305 9.45 -30.80 15.88
C GLY A 305 8.96 -29.37 16.13
N THR A 306 7.99 -28.89 15.36
CA THR A 306 7.37 -27.57 15.49
C THR A 306 5.84 -27.68 15.53
N THR A 307 5.14 -26.54 15.65
CA THR A 307 3.70 -26.42 15.41
C THR A 307 3.37 -25.97 13.99
N ASP A 308 4.38 -25.69 13.17
CA ASP A 308 4.23 -25.08 11.86
C ASP A 308 3.54 -26.04 10.87
N LYS A 309 2.49 -25.56 10.20
CA LYS A 309 1.74 -26.32 9.19
C LYS A 309 1.05 -25.43 8.16
N ALA A 310 1.44 -25.58 6.89
CA ALA A 310 0.70 -25.04 5.75
C ALA A 310 -0.41 -26.01 5.27
N THR A 311 -1.57 -25.47 4.91
CA THR A 311 -2.70 -26.21 4.34
C THR A 311 -2.93 -25.77 2.90
N VAL A 312 -2.64 -26.61 1.92
CA VAL A 312 -2.98 -26.34 0.52
C VAL A 312 -4.43 -26.76 0.27
N SER A 313 -5.30 -25.77 0.14
CA SER A 313 -6.74 -25.94 0.04
C SER A 313 -7.14 -26.67 -1.23
N SER A 314 -8.03 -27.65 -1.11
CA SER A 314 -8.63 -28.35 -2.26
C SER A 314 -7.65 -29.09 -3.18
N TRP A 315 -6.43 -29.38 -2.72
CA TRP A 315 -5.41 -30.18 -3.42
C TRP A 315 -5.95 -31.43 -4.15
N TYR A 316 -6.90 -32.14 -3.52
CA TYR A 316 -7.48 -33.37 -4.05
C TYR A 316 -8.74 -33.16 -4.91
N SER A 317 -9.14 -31.91 -5.17
CA SER A 317 -10.33 -31.55 -5.96
C SER A 317 -10.02 -31.38 -7.45
N GLY A 318 -8.76 -31.18 -7.83
CA GLY A 318 -8.33 -31.03 -9.23
C GLY A 318 -6.88 -30.58 -9.32
N SER A 319 -6.27 -30.65 -10.51
CA SER A 319 -4.89 -30.18 -10.75
C SER A 319 -4.75 -28.68 -10.51
N ASN A 320 -5.79 -27.90 -10.86
CA ASN A 320 -5.84 -26.45 -10.71
C ASN A 320 -5.83 -25.96 -9.26
N TYR A 321 -5.77 -26.84 -8.26
CA TYR A 321 -5.69 -26.49 -6.84
C TYR A 321 -4.38 -26.96 -6.21
N ARG A 322 -3.48 -27.52 -7.01
CA ARG A 322 -2.21 -28.06 -6.53
C ARG A 322 -1.11 -27.09 -6.84
N LEU A 323 -0.14 -27.01 -5.95
CA LEU A 323 1.20 -26.55 -6.27
C LEU A 323 1.87 -27.59 -7.17
N ASP A 324 2.66 -27.13 -8.15
CA ASP A 324 3.42 -28.01 -9.04
C ASP A 324 4.62 -28.63 -8.34
N GLN A 325 5.22 -27.91 -7.39
CA GLN A 325 6.44 -28.36 -6.73
C GLN A 325 6.61 -27.82 -5.30
N PHE A 326 7.38 -28.58 -4.54
CA PHE A 326 7.91 -28.20 -3.23
C PHE A 326 9.43 -28.16 -3.32
N GLN A 327 10.05 -27.09 -2.84
CA GLN A 327 11.49 -26.86 -2.96
C GLN A 327 12.14 -26.54 -1.63
N THR A 328 13.30 -27.13 -1.36
CA THR A 328 14.17 -26.74 -0.24
C THR A 328 15.26 -25.77 -0.70
N THR A 329 15.84 -25.03 0.24
CA THR A 329 16.93 -24.06 -0.03
C THR A 329 18.19 -24.68 -0.64
N ASP A 330 18.41 -25.99 -0.46
CA ASP A 330 19.51 -26.72 -1.10
C ASP A 330 19.19 -27.27 -2.50
N GLY A 331 18.03 -26.88 -3.05
CA GLY A 331 17.63 -27.13 -4.43
C GLY A 331 16.93 -28.45 -4.67
N ARG A 332 16.67 -29.26 -3.64
CA ARG A 332 15.88 -30.48 -3.83
C ARG A 332 14.44 -30.15 -4.15
N THR A 333 13.87 -30.90 -5.07
CA THR A 333 12.51 -30.68 -5.57
C THR A 333 11.66 -31.93 -5.42
N LEU A 334 10.42 -31.75 -4.95
CA LEU A 334 9.37 -32.75 -4.96
C LEU A 334 8.23 -32.25 -5.86
N LEU A 335 7.91 -33.00 -6.91
CA LEU A 335 6.83 -32.66 -7.84
C LEU A 335 5.46 -33.12 -7.31
N ASP A 336 4.38 -32.45 -7.72
CA ASP A 336 3.00 -32.77 -7.32
C ASP A 336 2.65 -34.27 -7.48
N GLY A 337 3.09 -34.88 -8.59
CA GLY A 337 2.86 -36.28 -8.94
C GLY A 337 3.57 -37.27 -8.02
N GLN A 338 4.53 -36.82 -7.22
CA GLN A 338 5.27 -37.61 -6.26
C GLN A 338 4.73 -37.46 -4.83
N VAL A 339 3.96 -36.40 -4.54
CA VAL A 339 3.41 -36.11 -3.20
C VAL A 339 2.59 -37.27 -2.66
N GLN A 340 1.81 -37.96 -3.52
CA GLN A 340 0.97 -39.08 -3.08
C GLN A 340 1.80 -40.23 -2.50
N ASN A 341 3.02 -40.47 -2.99
CA ASN A 341 3.90 -41.51 -2.46
C ASN A 341 4.29 -41.23 -1.01
N LEU A 342 4.54 -39.95 -0.68
CA LEU A 342 4.84 -39.54 0.69
C LEU A 342 3.60 -39.60 1.58
N VAL A 343 2.45 -39.12 1.10
CA VAL A 343 1.19 -39.18 1.86
C VAL A 343 0.81 -40.62 2.21
N ASP A 344 0.92 -41.56 1.27
CA ASP A 344 0.60 -42.97 1.50
C ASP A 344 1.58 -43.62 2.50
N ALA A 345 2.87 -43.33 2.37
CA ALA A 345 3.90 -43.83 3.28
C ALA A 345 3.71 -43.28 4.70
N MET A 346 3.50 -41.97 4.83
CA MET A 346 3.31 -41.28 6.10
C MET A 346 2.01 -41.71 6.81
N ALA A 347 0.93 -41.96 6.06
CA ALA A 347 -0.31 -42.48 6.61
C ALA A 347 -0.16 -43.88 7.25
N ALA A 348 0.79 -44.70 6.78
CA ALA A 348 1.03 -46.05 7.31
C ALA A 348 1.62 -46.06 8.74
N PHE A 349 2.20 -44.95 9.19
CA PHE A 349 2.87 -44.84 10.48
C PHE A 349 1.99 -44.27 11.61
N GLY A 350 0.77 -43.82 11.28
CA GLY A 350 -0.06 -43.03 12.18
C GLY A 350 0.44 -41.58 12.25
N VAL A 351 -0.47 -40.63 12.42
CA VAL A 351 -0.13 -39.21 12.53
C VAL A 351 0.66 -38.99 13.82
N PRO A 352 1.89 -38.42 13.80
CA PRO A 352 2.47 -37.85 15.01
C PRO A 352 1.50 -36.79 15.52
N PRO A 353 0.93 -36.90 16.74
CA PRO A 353 0.19 -35.80 17.37
C PRO A 353 0.93 -34.48 17.17
N GLY A 354 0.23 -33.37 16.95
CA GLY A 354 0.87 -32.06 16.84
C GLY A 354 1.82 -31.84 18.02
N GLY A 355 3.10 -31.59 17.74
CA GLY A 355 4.16 -31.49 18.74
C GLY A 355 4.92 -32.79 19.08
N GLU A 356 4.65 -33.95 18.47
CA GLU A 356 5.54 -35.12 18.60
C GLU A 356 6.80 -34.93 17.73
N SER A 357 7.95 -34.88 18.40
CA SER A 357 9.25 -34.55 17.81
C SER A 357 9.98 -35.74 17.16
N SER A 358 9.43 -36.96 17.18
CA SER A 358 10.18 -38.13 16.71
C SER A 358 9.34 -39.31 16.24
N LEU A 359 9.57 -39.70 14.98
CA LEU A 359 9.34 -41.07 14.51
C LEU A 359 10.27 -42.04 15.24
N THR A 360 9.85 -43.29 15.43
CA THR A 360 10.79 -44.36 15.85
C THR A 360 11.89 -44.55 14.81
N ALA A 361 13.05 -45.09 15.21
CA ALA A 361 14.17 -45.32 14.31
C ALA A 361 13.78 -46.18 13.08
N ASP A 362 12.91 -47.18 13.28
CA ASP A 362 12.44 -48.04 12.20
C ASP A 362 11.47 -47.31 11.24
N GLN A 363 10.56 -46.49 11.78
CA GLN A 363 9.67 -45.65 10.96
C GLN A 363 10.47 -44.62 10.16
N ARG A 364 11.47 -43.99 10.80
CA ARG A 364 12.39 -43.05 10.15
C ARG A 364 13.13 -43.73 9.01
N ALA A 365 13.75 -44.87 9.25
CA ALA A 365 14.48 -45.62 8.23
C ALA A 365 13.59 -46.03 7.03
N GLN A 366 12.32 -46.36 7.27
CA GLN A 366 11.37 -46.67 6.20
C GLN A 366 10.95 -45.42 5.42
N LEU A 367 10.72 -44.30 6.10
CA LEU A 367 10.31 -43.06 5.46
C LEU A 367 11.45 -42.42 4.66
N ASP A 368 12.69 -42.48 5.16
CA ASP A 368 13.88 -41.92 4.50
C ASP A 368 14.09 -42.54 3.10
N VAL A 369 13.76 -43.83 2.93
CA VAL A 369 13.81 -44.51 1.62
C VAL A 369 12.80 -43.90 0.64
N VAL A 370 11.59 -43.58 1.10
CA VAL A 370 10.55 -42.97 0.27
C VAL A 370 10.90 -41.51 -0.03
N ILE A 371 11.38 -40.76 0.97
CA ILE A 371 11.86 -39.38 0.81
C ILE A 371 12.96 -39.33 -0.25
N ALA A 372 14.02 -40.12 -0.10
CA ALA A 372 15.15 -40.13 -1.04
C ALA A 372 14.79 -40.59 -2.46
N ALA A 373 13.71 -41.37 -2.62
CA ALA A 373 13.24 -41.81 -3.93
C ALA A 373 12.39 -40.77 -4.67
N ASN A 374 11.82 -39.78 -3.95
CA ASN A 374 10.88 -38.81 -4.50
C ASN A 374 11.50 -37.40 -4.61
N TRP A 375 12.26 -36.97 -3.62
CA TRP A 375 13.01 -35.72 -3.69
C TRP A 375 14.22 -35.87 -4.62
N GLN A 376 14.30 -35.02 -5.66
CA GLN A 376 15.38 -35.03 -6.66
C GLN A 376 16.38 -33.91 -6.46
#